data_AF-A0A524F7N7-F1
#
_entry.id   AF-A0A524F7N7-F1
#
_cell.length_a   1.000
_cell.length_b   1.000
_cell.length_c   1.000
_cell.angle_alpha   90.00
_cell.angle_beta   90.00
_cell.angle_gamma   90.00
#
_symmetry.space_group_name_H-M   'P 1'
#
loop_
_entity.id
_entity.type
_entity.pdbx_description
1 polymer ?
#
loop_
_entity_poly.entity_id
_entity_poly.type
_entity_poly.pdbx_seq_one_letter_code
_entity_poly.pdbx_strand_id
1 'polypeptide(L)'
;MARTYIMARHSTGNMIYTYEFIVVIIILIILILFWKLRDDRNSLFVYIITGVVETIVELLAAFSGIRTIEETYLFGVFYVGFPLLQVIMGFFEGGVICIIAYHLIQGIMLKNKLSLKFSLSYLIVTTVIMMFSRVSVFFNVSQDSNSITRREIFSLGSIILLISCFVISFSYFFINKRIDKRDRISFLLWYLFIMVAYFPVFLISHITMTRFIEIEQNGTYKVAPLLDQILVLYIYGLGIEAGSLF
;
A
#
# COMPACT_ATOMS: atom_id res chain seq x y z
N MET A 1 4.55 -22.14 -23.27
CA MET A 1 5.04 -20.86 -22.72
C MET A 1 4.29 -20.56 -21.45
N ALA A 2 4.99 -20.18 -20.39
CA ALA A 2 4.34 -19.68 -19.17
C ALA A 2 3.56 -18.40 -19.53
N ARG A 3 2.34 -18.25 -19.02
CA ARG A 3 1.56 -17.02 -19.19
C ARG A 3 2.18 -15.95 -18.32
N THR A 4 2.60 -14.83 -18.90
CA THR A 4 3.04 -13.65 -18.15
C THR A 4 1.80 -12.88 -17.70
N TYR A 5 1.67 -12.69 -16.39
CA TYR A 5 0.60 -11.90 -15.80
C TYR A 5 1.13 -10.51 -15.45
N ILE A 6 0.50 -9.49 -16.03
CA ILE A 6 0.87 -8.08 -15.83
C ILE A 6 -0.30 -7.39 -15.13
N MET A 7 -0.02 -6.62 -14.09
CA MET A 7 -1.03 -5.75 -13.50
C MET A 7 -1.02 -4.42 -14.27
N ALA A 8 -2.15 -4.13 -14.89
CA ALA A 8 -2.41 -2.88 -15.57
C ALA A 8 -3.26 -1.96 -14.67
N ARG A 9 -3.01 -0.66 -14.77
CA ARG A 9 -3.76 0.38 -14.06
C ARG A 9 -4.06 1.53 -15.00
N HIS A 10 -5.32 1.93 -15.06
CA HIS A 10 -5.69 3.18 -15.70
C HIS A 10 -5.20 4.36 -14.87
N SER A 11 -4.53 5.29 -15.54
CA SER A 11 -4.05 6.56 -14.99
C SER A 11 -4.93 7.68 -15.55
N THR A 12 -5.64 8.41 -14.70
CA THR A 12 -6.36 9.63 -15.10
C THR A 12 -5.46 10.83 -14.84
N GLY A 13 -4.83 11.39 -15.89
CA GLY A 13 -3.67 12.28 -15.79
C GLY A 13 -3.78 13.53 -14.90
N ASN A 14 -4.97 13.97 -14.49
CA ASN A 14 -5.12 15.34 -14.00
C ASN A 14 -5.04 15.58 -12.50
N MET A 15 -5.13 14.58 -11.60
CA MET A 15 -5.03 14.84 -10.14
C MET A 15 -4.60 13.63 -9.27
N ILE A 16 -4.01 12.57 -9.85
CA ILE A 16 -3.88 11.26 -9.17
C ILE A 16 -3.24 11.38 -7.80
N TYR A 17 -2.21 12.22 -7.66
CA TYR A 17 -1.36 12.28 -6.47
C TYR A 17 -1.67 13.46 -5.52
N THR A 18 -2.70 14.25 -5.85
CA THR A 18 -3.10 15.40 -5.01
C THR A 18 -3.59 14.91 -3.64
N TYR A 19 -4.31 13.79 -3.61
CA TYR A 19 -4.80 13.19 -2.38
C TYR A 19 -3.65 12.69 -1.50
N GLU A 20 -2.73 11.93 -2.08
CA GLU A 20 -1.56 11.39 -1.41
C GLU A 20 -0.73 12.51 -0.78
N PHE A 21 -0.53 13.61 -1.52
CA PHE A 21 0.15 14.80 -1.03
C PHE A 21 -0.56 15.44 0.18
N ILE A 22 -1.87 15.65 0.10
CA ILE A 22 -2.66 16.21 1.22
C ILE A 22 -2.56 15.31 2.46
N VAL A 23 -2.66 13.99 2.28
CA VAL A 23 -2.58 13.02 3.38
C VAL A 23 -1.21 13.06 4.06
N VAL A 24 -0.12 13.11 3.28
CA VAL A 24 1.24 13.24 3.81
C VAL A 24 1.37 14.49 4.69
N ILE A 25 0.85 15.64 4.23
CA ILE A 25 0.87 16.89 5.01
C ILE A 25 0.05 16.76 6.29
N ILE A 26 -1.18 16.26 6.21
CA ILE A 26 -2.07 16.12 7.38
C ILE A 26 -1.43 15.22 8.44
N ILE A 27 -0.82 14.10 8.04
CA ILE A 27 -0.14 13.20 8.98
C ILE A 27 1.06 13.88 9.60
N LEU A 28 1.87 14.58 8.82
CA LEU A 28 3.01 15.29 9.35
C LEU A 28 2.57 16.30 10.42
N ILE A 29 1.49 17.05 10.18
CA ILE A 29 0.90 17.98 11.16
C ILE A 29 0.44 17.22 12.42
N ILE A 30 -0.30 16.12 12.26
CA ILE A 30 -0.78 15.31 13.39
C ILE A 30 0.41 14.79 14.22
N LEU A 31 1.46 14.29 13.58
CA LEU A 31 2.64 13.75 14.25
C LEU A 31 3.44 14.85 14.97
N ILE A 32 3.55 16.05 14.37
CA ILE A 32 4.13 17.22 15.04
C ILE A 32 3.29 17.61 16.26
N LEU A 33 1.95 17.58 16.16
CA LEU A 33 1.07 17.83 17.31
C LEU A 33 1.22 16.76 18.38
N PHE A 34 1.35 15.48 18.02
CA PHE A 34 1.63 14.40 18.98
C PHE A 34 2.96 14.63 19.69
N TRP A 35 4.00 15.03 18.96
CA TRP A 35 5.26 15.42 19.57
C TRP A 35 5.10 16.62 20.51
N LYS A 36 4.47 17.70 20.08
CA LYS A 36 4.35 18.92 20.89
C LYS A 36 3.45 18.75 22.13
N LEU A 37 2.38 17.96 22.02
CA LEU A 37 1.39 17.79 23.08
C LEU A 37 1.69 16.61 24.01
N ARG A 38 2.45 15.60 23.56
CA ARG A 38 2.67 14.35 24.29
C ARG A 38 4.13 13.93 24.41
N ASP A 39 5.05 14.71 23.84
CA ASP A 39 6.49 14.41 23.72
C ASP A 39 6.79 13.07 23.02
N ASP A 40 5.85 12.53 22.23
CA ASP A 40 6.03 11.29 21.46
C ASP A 40 6.75 11.58 20.14
N ARG A 41 8.08 11.69 20.23
CA ARG A 41 8.95 11.89 19.07
C ARG A 41 9.07 10.66 18.19
N ASN A 42 8.84 9.48 18.76
CA ASN A 42 9.10 8.21 18.09
C ASN A 42 8.17 8.02 16.89
N SER A 43 6.90 8.40 17.01
CA SER A 43 5.96 8.37 15.90
C SER A 43 6.41 9.21 14.71
N LEU A 44 6.91 10.42 14.97
CA LEU A 44 7.43 11.30 13.92
C LEU A 44 8.71 10.71 13.27
N PHE A 45 9.62 10.17 14.07
CA PHE A 45 10.83 9.52 13.56
C PHE A 45 10.54 8.29 12.71
N VAL A 46 9.62 7.43 13.16
CA VAL A 46 9.19 6.25 12.39
C VAL A 46 8.65 6.69 11.03
N TYR A 47 7.78 7.70 11.01
CA TYR A 47 7.21 8.22 9.76
C TYR A 47 8.28 8.78 8.80
N ILE A 48 9.20 9.61 9.31
CA ILE A 48 10.25 10.22 8.48
C ILE A 48 11.22 9.17 7.94
N ILE A 49 11.73 8.27 8.80
CA ILE A 49 12.72 7.27 8.39
C ILE A 49 12.12 6.34 7.34
N THR A 50 10.91 5.84 7.58
CA THR A 50 10.25 4.90 6.65
C THR A 50 9.86 5.59 5.35
N GLY A 51 9.39 6.85 5.40
CA GLY A 51 9.13 7.65 4.21
C GLY A 51 10.38 7.89 3.37
N VAL A 52 11.53 8.19 4.00
CA VAL A 52 12.81 8.37 3.29
C VAL A 52 13.30 7.06 2.68
N VAL A 53 13.24 5.94 3.42
CA VAL A 53 13.65 4.62 2.90
C VAL A 53 12.81 4.23 1.70
N GLU A 54 11.48 4.37 1.78
CA GLU A 54 10.61 4.04 0.65
C GLU A 54 10.81 5.01 -0.53
N THR A 55 11.08 6.29 -0.26
CA THR A 55 11.45 7.24 -1.31
C THR A 55 12.69 6.77 -2.08
N ILE A 56 13.70 6.22 -1.38
CA ILE A 56 14.89 5.66 -2.03
C ILE A 56 14.51 4.46 -2.90
N VAL A 57 13.65 3.57 -2.41
CA VAL A 57 13.14 2.42 -3.17
C VAL A 57 12.41 2.89 -4.44
N GLU A 58 11.53 3.88 -4.31
CA GLU A 58 10.79 4.48 -5.43
C GLU A 58 11.71 5.12 -6.46
N LEU A 59 12.74 5.85 -6.01
CA LEU A 59 13.74 6.44 -6.89
C LEU A 59 14.54 5.37 -7.62
N LEU A 60 14.99 4.31 -6.93
CA LEU A 60 15.70 3.20 -7.55
C LEU A 60 14.83 2.44 -8.56
N ALA A 61 13.55 2.24 -8.25
CA ALA A 61 12.58 1.63 -9.16
C ALA A 61 12.33 2.50 -10.40
N ALA A 62 12.30 3.82 -10.25
CA ALA A 62 12.18 4.76 -11.36
C ALA A 62 13.45 4.78 -12.23
N PHE A 63 14.64 4.86 -11.62
CA PHE A 63 15.92 4.85 -12.34
C PHE A 63 16.17 3.55 -13.10
N SER A 64 15.73 2.41 -12.57
CA SER A 64 15.85 1.10 -13.23
C SER A 64 14.80 0.87 -14.32
N GLY A 65 13.86 1.80 -14.52
CA GLY A 65 12.77 1.65 -15.47
C GLY A 65 11.71 0.63 -15.06
N ILE A 66 11.82 0.05 -13.85
CA ILE A 66 10.84 -0.90 -13.30
C ILE A 66 9.51 -0.20 -13.00
N ARG A 67 9.56 1.09 -12.62
CA ARG A 67 8.40 1.91 -12.28
C ARG A 67 8.43 3.23 -13.05
N THR A 68 7.65 3.32 -14.12
CA THR A 68 7.41 4.59 -14.80
C THR A 68 6.19 5.27 -14.18
N ILE A 69 6.40 6.46 -13.61
CA ILE A 69 5.32 7.29 -13.10
C ILE A 69 5.17 8.46 -14.07
N GLU A 70 3.97 8.59 -14.65
CA GLU A 70 3.66 9.72 -15.53
C GLU A 70 3.64 11.02 -14.71
N GLU A 71 4.24 12.05 -15.29
CA GLU A 71 4.19 13.39 -14.74
C GLU A 71 2.75 13.86 -14.66
N THR A 72 2.43 14.61 -13.61
CA THR A 72 1.05 14.93 -13.28
C THR A 72 0.92 16.35 -12.74
N TYR A 73 -0.31 16.77 -12.46
CA TYR A 73 -0.61 18.02 -11.80
C TYR A 73 -1.13 17.78 -10.39
N LEU A 74 -0.54 18.43 -9.39
CA LEU A 74 -1.14 18.60 -8.07
C LEU A 74 -2.16 19.74 -8.15
N PHE A 75 -3.34 19.51 -7.57
CA PHE A 75 -4.45 20.46 -7.56
C PHE A 75 -4.89 20.93 -8.96
N GLY A 76 -4.56 20.18 -10.02
CA GLY A 76 -4.86 20.54 -11.41
C GLY A 76 -4.08 21.74 -11.96
N VAL A 77 -3.13 22.29 -11.20
CA VAL A 77 -2.40 23.52 -11.57
C VAL A 77 -0.88 23.36 -11.43
N PHE A 78 -0.41 22.63 -10.43
CA PHE A 78 1.02 22.50 -10.15
C PHE A 78 1.58 21.27 -10.82
N TYR A 79 2.30 21.45 -11.92
CA TYR A 79 3.01 20.35 -12.56
C TYR A 79 4.08 19.79 -11.62
N VAL A 80 4.02 18.48 -11.38
CA VAL A 80 4.93 17.74 -10.51
C VAL A 80 5.37 16.47 -11.23
N GLY A 81 6.69 16.33 -11.35
CA GLY A 81 7.33 15.17 -11.94
C GLY A 81 8.41 14.59 -11.03
N PHE A 82 9.33 13.86 -11.65
CA PHE A 82 10.52 13.34 -11.00
C PHE A 82 11.41 14.48 -10.47
N PRO A 83 11.99 14.39 -9.24
CA PRO A 83 11.89 13.31 -8.25
C PRO A 83 10.80 13.54 -7.19
N LEU A 84 10.11 14.69 -7.22
CA LEU A 84 9.20 15.12 -6.16
C LEU A 84 8.03 14.14 -6.01
N LEU A 85 7.57 13.55 -7.11
CA LEU A 85 6.49 12.58 -7.10
C LEU A 85 6.85 11.28 -6.35
N GLN A 86 8.09 10.80 -6.49
CA GLN A 86 8.61 9.63 -5.77
C GLN A 86 8.72 9.90 -4.28
N VAL A 87 9.03 11.14 -3.88
CA VAL A 87 9.02 11.55 -2.45
C VAL A 87 7.61 11.48 -1.88
N ILE A 88 6.62 12.04 -2.58
CA ILE A 88 5.22 11.99 -2.14
C ILE A 88 4.77 10.53 -1.99
N MET A 89 5.11 9.69 -2.97
CA MET A 89 4.78 8.27 -2.94
C MET A 89 5.51 7.52 -1.84
N GLY A 90 6.78 7.77 -1.58
CA GLY A 90 7.52 7.12 -0.50
C GLY A 90 6.95 7.44 0.87
N PHE A 91 6.60 8.71 1.12
CA PHE A 91 5.97 9.11 2.38
C PHE A 91 4.52 8.62 2.50
N PHE A 92 3.79 8.51 1.38
CA PHE A 92 2.42 8.01 1.37
C PHE A 92 2.34 6.48 1.48
N GLU A 93 3.11 5.71 0.71
CA GLU A 93 3.08 4.24 0.74
C GLU A 93 3.88 3.72 1.95
N GLY A 94 5.14 4.14 2.10
CA GLY A 94 6.00 3.68 3.20
C GLY A 94 5.67 4.33 4.54
N GLY A 95 5.74 5.66 4.60
CA GLY A 95 5.57 6.42 5.84
C GLY A 95 4.24 6.13 6.53
N VAL A 96 3.14 6.21 5.77
CA VAL A 96 1.78 6.01 6.30
C VAL A 96 1.57 4.58 6.80
N ILE A 97 1.92 3.57 6.00
CA ILE A 97 1.66 2.18 6.36
C ILE A 97 2.46 1.83 7.62
N CYS A 98 3.72 2.26 7.71
CA CYS A 98 4.55 2.01 8.87
C CYS A 98 4.06 2.73 10.12
N ILE A 99 3.55 3.96 10.04
CA ILE A 99 3.06 4.66 11.23
C ILE A 99 1.76 4.04 11.77
N ILE A 100 0.89 3.52 10.90
CA ILE A 100 -0.28 2.73 11.31
C ILE A 100 0.19 1.48 12.04
N ALA A 101 1.12 0.72 11.43
CA ALA A 101 1.63 -0.51 12.01
C ALA A 101 2.27 -0.26 13.38
N TYR A 102 3.03 0.83 13.51
CA TYR A 102 3.62 1.24 14.78
C TYR A 102 2.57 1.50 15.87
N HIS A 103 1.56 2.35 15.59
CA HIS A 103 0.52 2.66 16.58
C HIS A 103 -0.38 1.45 16.86
N LEU A 104 -0.60 0.58 15.88
CA LEU A 104 -1.30 -0.68 16.07
C LEU A 104 -0.53 -1.59 17.04
N ILE A 105 0.77 -1.79 16.83
CA ILE A 105 1.63 -2.59 17.70
C ILE A 105 1.66 -1.99 19.11
N GLN A 106 1.79 -0.67 19.26
CA GLN A 106 1.67 -0.01 20.56
C GLN A 106 0.30 -0.24 21.20
N GLY A 107 -0.77 -0.22 20.40
CA GLY A 107 -2.13 -0.45 20.88
C GLY A 107 -2.36 -1.86 21.39
N ILE A 108 -1.88 -2.87 20.65
CA ILE A 108 -2.05 -4.29 20.95
C ILE A 108 -1.08 -4.74 22.04
N MET A 109 0.22 -4.55 21.82
CA MET A 109 1.27 -5.10 22.70
C MET A 109 1.48 -4.26 23.95
N LEU A 110 1.43 -2.93 23.84
CA LEU A 110 1.63 -2.03 24.97
C LEU A 110 0.31 -1.57 25.61
N LYS A 111 -0.83 -2.11 25.14
CA LYS A 111 -2.18 -1.81 25.63
C LYS A 111 -2.52 -0.32 25.62
N ASN A 112 -1.90 0.46 24.73
CA ASN A 112 -2.16 1.88 24.59
C ASN A 112 -3.47 2.10 23.82
N LYS A 113 -4.58 2.26 24.56
CA LYS A 113 -5.93 2.43 23.99
C LYS A 113 -6.03 3.60 23.01
N LEU A 114 -5.23 4.65 23.20
CA LEU A 114 -5.25 5.78 22.28
C LEU A 114 -4.55 5.45 20.97
N SER A 115 -3.37 4.80 21.01
CA SER A 115 -2.68 4.36 19.79
C SER A 115 -3.56 3.38 18.99
N LEU A 116 -4.31 2.51 19.68
CA LEU A 116 -5.26 1.62 19.02
C LEU A 116 -6.44 2.36 18.36
N LYS A 117 -7.01 3.36 19.04
CA LYS A 117 -8.06 4.21 18.47
C LYS A 117 -7.53 5.00 17.27
N PHE A 118 -6.32 5.54 17.39
CA PHE A 118 -5.66 6.27 16.32
C PHE A 118 -5.44 5.38 15.09
N SER A 119 -4.85 4.19 15.26
CA SER A 119 -4.63 3.25 14.15
C SER A 119 -5.94 2.80 13.51
N LEU A 120 -6.98 2.53 14.30
CA LEU A 120 -8.31 2.15 13.81
C LEU A 120 -8.99 3.28 13.02
N SER A 121 -9.08 4.47 13.60
CA SER A 121 -9.68 5.63 12.95
C SER A 121 -8.96 5.93 11.64
N TYR A 122 -7.63 5.86 11.66
CA TYR A 122 -6.82 6.08 10.48
C TYR A 122 -7.05 4.99 9.40
N LEU A 123 -7.06 3.72 9.79
CA LEU A 123 -7.34 2.60 8.88
C LEU A 123 -8.71 2.72 8.23
N ILE A 124 -9.74 3.10 8.98
CA ILE A 124 -11.10 3.30 8.45
C ILE A 124 -11.11 4.47 7.46
N VAL A 125 -10.56 5.62 7.85
CA VAL A 125 -10.53 6.83 6.99
C VAL A 125 -9.77 6.56 5.70
N THR A 126 -8.59 5.92 5.76
CA THR A 126 -7.83 5.59 4.56
C THR A 126 -8.51 4.59 3.67
N THR A 127 -9.07 3.51 4.23
CA THR A 127 -9.89 2.54 3.49
C THR A 127 -11.03 3.22 2.74
N VAL A 128 -11.81 4.06 3.44
CA VAL A 128 -12.94 4.78 2.85
C VAL A 128 -12.49 5.72 1.75
N ILE A 129 -11.46 6.53 1.98
CA ILE A 129 -10.99 7.48 0.96
C ILE A 129 -10.40 6.74 -0.25
N MET A 130 -9.65 5.66 -0.03
CA MET A 130 -9.15 4.84 -1.13
C MET A 130 -10.29 4.23 -1.95
N MET A 131 -11.40 3.81 -1.34
CA MET A 131 -12.57 3.36 -2.11
C MET A 131 -13.15 4.48 -2.96
N PHE A 132 -13.37 5.66 -2.37
CA PHE A 132 -13.92 6.81 -3.10
C PHE A 132 -13.00 7.26 -4.24
N SER A 133 -11.68 7.26 -4.05
CA SER A 133 -10.73 7.62 -5.10
C SER A 133 -10.74 6.61 -6.25
N ARG A 134 -10.94 5.31 -5.98
CA ARG A 134 -11.08 4.30 -7.05
C ARG A 134 -12.38 4.45 -7.82
N VAL A 135 -13.46 4.81 -7.13
CA VAL A 135 -14.74 5.09 -7.79
C VAL A 135 -14.67 6.36 -8.65
N SER A 136 -14.02 7.43 -8.17
CA SER A 136 -13.88 8.67 -8.95
C SER A 136 -13.00 8.48 -10.19
N VAL A 137 -11.91 7.71 -10.08
CA VAL A 137 -11.07 7.36 -11.23
C VAL A 137 -11.91 6.64 -12.28
N PHE A 138 -12.76 5.69 -11.92
CA PHE A 138 -13.63 4.99 -12.87
C PHE A 138 -14.53 5.94 -13.68
N PHE A 139 -15.15 6.92 -13.03
CA PHE A 139 -15.97 7.91 -13.73
C PHE A 139 -15.14 8.78 -14.69
N ASN A 140 -13.89 9.10 -14.34
CA ASN A 140 -13.01 9.93 -15.17
C ASN A 140 -12.31 9.14 -16.29
N VAL A 141 -12.03 7.85 -16.11
CA VAL A 141 -11.48 6.93 -17.15
C VAL A 141 -12.43 6.82 -18.35
N SER A 142 -13.72 7.12 -18.17
CA SER A 142 -14.70 7.11 -19.25
C SER A 142 -14.62 8.34 -20.19
N GLN A 143 -13.80 9.35 -19.87
CA GLN A 143 -13.83 10.65 -20.56
C GLN A 143 -12.52 11.13 -21.24
N ASP A 144 -11.33 10.64 -20.88
CA ASP A 144 -10.05 11.16 -21.43
C ASP A 144 -9.06 10.06 -21.89
N SER A 145 -8.14 10.44 -22.78
CA SER A 145 -7.15 9.56 -23.44
C SER A 145 -6.38 8.68 -22.44
N ASN A 146 -6.67 7.39 -22.47
CA ASN A 146 -6.18 6.39 -21.54
C ASN A 146 -4.68 6.11 -21.69
N SER A 147 -3.89 6.57 -20.72
CA SER A 147 -2.61 5.94 -20.45
C SER A 147 -2.79 4.73 -19.52
N ILE A 148 -2.22 3.59 -19.93
CA ILE A 148 -2.23 2.34 -19.16
C ILE A 148 -0.82 2.12 -18.63
N THR A 149 -0.66 2.21 -17.32
CA THR A 149 0.59 1.82 -16.65
C THR A 149 0.57 0.32 -16.40
N ARG A 150 1.67 -0.36 -16.72
CA ARG A 150 1.83 -1.81 -16.59
C ARG A 150 2.95 -2.13 -15.61
N ARG A 151 2.73 -3.08 -14.71
CA ARG A 151 3.76 -3.62 -13.82
C ARG A 151 3.71 -5.14 -13.79
N GLU A 152 4.87 -5.77 -13.71
CA GLU A 152 4.93 -7.21 -13.42
C GLU A 152 4.40 -7.48 -12.01
N ILE A 153 3.52 -8.48 -11.88
CA ILE A 153 2.95 -8.86 -10.58
C ILE A 153 4.00 -9.53 -9.70
N PHE A 154 4.93 -10.25 -10.32
CA PHE A 154 5.92 -11.12 -9.68
C PHE A 154 7.32 -10.79 -10.17
N SER A 155 7.72 -9.52 -10.09
CA SER A 155 9.12 -9.19 -10.30
C SER A 155 9.98 -9.95 -9.28
N LEU A 156 11.11 -10.51 -9.71
CA LEU A 156 11.99 -11.30 -8.84
C LEU A 156 12.38 -10.52 -7.56
N GLY A 157 12.62 -9.22 -7.69
CA GLY A 157 12.92 -8.33 -6.58
C GLY A 157 11.79 -8.23 -5.56
N SER A 158 10.53 -8.10 -6.02
CA SER A 158 9.36 -8.07 -5.14
C SER A 158 9.16 -9.39 -4.40
N ILE A 159 9.43 -10.54 -5.05
CA ILE A 159 9.35 -11.86 -4.41
C ILE A 159 10.41 -12.00 -3.32
N ILE A 160 11.67 -11.62 -3.60
CA ILE A 160 12.77 -11.70 -2.63
C ILE A 160 12.46 -10.83 -1.40
N LEU A 161 11.95 -9.61 -1.62
CA LEU A 161 11.59 -8.70 -0.54
C LEU A 161 10.42 -9.27 0.29
N LEU A 162 9.39 -9.82 -0.35
CA LEU A 162 8.27 -10.46 0.33
C LEU A 162 8.73 -11.63 1.21
N ILE A 163 9.57 -12.53 0.67
CA ILE A 163 10.13 -13.66 1.42
C ILE A 163 10.96 -13.16 2.60
N SER A 164 11.78 -12.12 2.40
CA SER A 164 12.61 -11.54 3.46
C SER A 164 11.76 -10.96 4.60
N CYS A 165 10.73 -10.18 4.26
CA CYS A 165 9.77 -9.64 5.24
C CYS A 165 9.05 -10.75 5.99
N PHE A 166 8.66 -11.82 5.29
CA PHE A 166 8.02 -12.99 5.89
C PHE A 166 8.97 -13.68 6.89
N VAL A 167 10.19 -13.99 6.47
CA VAL A 167 11.20 -14.63 7.32
C VAL A 167 11.50 -13.78 8.56
N ILE A 168 11.66 -12.46 8.41
CA ILE A 168 11.93 -11.56 9.53
C ILE A 168 10.73 -11.51 10.48
N SER A 169 9.51 -11.39 9.97
CA SER A 169 8.29 -11.33 10.78
C SER A 169 8.05 -12.63 11.55
N PHE A 170 8.20 -13.78 10.87
CA PHE A 170 8.09 -15.11 11.49
C PHE A 170 9.20 -15.32 12.52
N SER A 171 10.44 -15.01 12.18
CA SER A 171 11.58 -15.12 13.10
C SER A 171 11.33 -14.29 14.35
N TYR A 172 10.90 -13.04 14.20
CA TYR A 172 10.57 -12.18 15.34
C TYR A 172 9.45 -12.78 16.21
N PHE A 173 8.40 -13.32 15.59
CA PHE A 173 7.22 -13.79 16.31
C PHE A 173 7.40 -15.15 17.01
N PHE A 174 8.08 -16.09 16.35
CA PHE A 174 8.28 -17.45 16.86
C PHE A 174 9.50 -17.54 17.79
N ILE A 175 10.58 -16.84 17.48
CA ILE A 175 11.83 -16.92 18.26
C ILE A 175 11.72 -16.08 19.54
N ASN A 176 10.94 -14.99 19.52
CA ASN A 176 10.77 -14.14 20.70
C ASN A 176 9.80 -14.76 21.73
N LYS A 177 10.34 -15.67 22.56
CA LYS A 177 9.62 -16.32 23.67
C LYS A 177 9.13 -15.35 24.77
N ARG A 178 9.48 -14.06 24.71
CA ARG A 178 9.02 -13.04 25.66
C ARG A 178 7.60 -12.54 25.38
N ILE A 179 7.05 -12.82 24.20
CA ILE A 179 5.69 -12.39 23.83
C ILE A 179 4.68 -13.44 24.32
N ASP A 180 3.76 -13.03 25.18
CA ASP A 180 2.70 -13.89 25.73
C ASP A 180 1.80 -14.46 24.61
N LYS A 181 1.31 -15.68 24.80
CA LYS A 181 0.44 -16.39 23.84
C LYS A 181 -0.80 -15.57 23.49
N ARG A 182 -1.35 -14.83 24.46
CA ARG A 182 -2.52 -13.96 24.27
C ARG A 182 -2.22 -12.79 23.32
N ASP A 183 -1.04 -12.19 23.44
CA ASP A 183 -0.63 -11.07 22.58
C ASP A 183 -0.34 -11.56 21.17
N ARG A 184 0.18 -12.78 21.03
CA ARG A 184 0.35 -13.45 19.74
C ARG A 184 -0.98 -13.67 19.01
N ILE A 185 -1.98 -14.24 19.71
CA ILE A 185 -3.32 -14.44 19.14
C ILE A 185 -3.94 -13.08 18.77
N SER A 186 -3.78 -12.07 19.63
CA SER A 186 -4.30 -10.74 19.35
C SER A 186 -3.68 -10.14 18.10
N PHE A 187 -2.36 -10.27 17.92
CA PHE A 187 -1.67 -9.83 16.70
C PHE A 187 -2.22 -10.52 15.44
N LEU A 188 -2.41 -11.84 15.47
CA LEU A 188 -2.96 -12.60 14.34
C LEU A 188 -4.39 -12.16 13.97
N LEU A 189 -5.24 -11.94 14.97
CA LEU A 189 -6.60 -11.44 14.76
C LEU A 189 -6.61 -10.04 14.14
N TRP A 190 -5.69 -9.17 14.57
CA TRP A 190 -5.54 -7.84 14.01
C TRP A 190 -4.99 -7.86 12.58
N TYR A 191 -4.04 -8.74 12.30
CA TYR A 191 -3.55 -8.98 10.96
C TYR A 191 -4.68 -9.42 10.02
N LEU A 192 -5.48 -10.41 10.44
CA LEU A 192 -6.64 -10.89 9.69
C LEU A 192 -7.67 -9.76 9.47
N PHE A 193 -7.94 -8.97 10.52
CA PHE A 193 -8.85 -7.82 10.42
C PHE A 193 -8.38 -6.80 9.39
N ILE A 194 -7.08 -6.48 9.37
CA ILE A 194 -6.50 -5.55 8.38
C ILE A 194 -6.63 -6.13 6.97
N MET A 195 -6.33 -7.41 6.77
CA MET A 195 -6.50 -8.08 5.47
C MET A 195 -7.95 -8.00 4.98
N VAL A 196 -8.92 -8.30 5.86
CA VAL A 196 -10.35 -8.20 5.56
C VAL A 196 -10.78 -6.76 5.30
N ALA A 197 -10.23 -5.76 6.00
CA ALA A 197 -10.56 -4.36 5.80
C ALA A 197 -10.02 -3.80 4.46
N TYR A 198 -8.82 -4.24 4.05
CA TYR A 198 -8.22 -3.84 2.78
C TYR A 198 -8.79 -4.59 1.56
N PHE A 199 -9.30 -5.80 1.75
CA PHE A 199 -9.84 -6.62 0.67
C PHE A 199 -10.93 -5.90 -0.16
N PRO A 200 -11.92 -5.21 0.43
CA PRO A 200 -12.89 -4.39 -0.29
C PRO A 200 -12.29 -3.29 -1.18
N VAL A 201 -11.26 -2.57 -0.72
CA VAL A 201 -10.57 -1.53 -1.53
C VAL A 201 -10.00 -2.17 -2.80
N PHE A 202 -9.42 -3.35 -2.62
CA PHE A 202 -8.78 -4.10 -3.66
C PHE A 202 -9.81 -4.67 -4.65
N LEU A 203 -10.90 -5.24 -4.15
CA LEU A 203 -12.01 -5.75 -4.94
C LEU A 203 -12.69 -4.63 -5.76
N ILE A 204 -12.99 -3.50 -5.14
CA ILE A 204 -13.57 -2.33 -5.83
C ILE A 204 -12.68 -1.90 -6.98
N SER A 205 -11.36 -1.85 -6.77
CA SER A 205 -10.41 -1.47 -7.83
C SER A 205 -10.49 -2.36 -9.08
N HIS A 206 -10.78 -3.66 -8.91
CA HIS A 206 -10.90 -4.64 -10.00
C HIS A 206 -12.29 -4.61 -10.64
N ILE A 207 -13.35 -4.48 -9.83
CA ILE A 207 -14.72 -4.31 -10.34
C ILE A 207 -14.83 -3.05 -11.20
N THR A 208 -14.21 -1.96 -10.76
CA THR A 208 -14.21 -0.69 -11.50
C THR A 208 -13.19 -0.65 -12.63
N MET A 209 -12.48 -1.75 -12.93
CA MET A 209 -11.41 -1.83 -13.94
C MET A 209 -10.32 -0.75 -13.79
N THR A 210 -10.22 -0.07 -12.65
CA THR A 210 -9.13 0.88 -12.38
C THR A 210 -7.80 0.16 -12.19
N ARG A 211 -7.84 -1.11 -11.76
CA ARG A 211 -6.76 -2.08 -11.80
C ARG A 211 -7.29 -3.38 -12.39
N PHE A 212 -6.52 -3.99 -13.28
CA PHE A 212 -6.87 -5.29 -13.86
C PHE A 212 -5.60 -6.07 -14.18
N ILE A 213 -5.76 -7.37 -14.34
CA ILE A 213 -4.66 -8.23 -14.76
C ILE A 213 -4.77 -8.45 -16.26
N GLU A 214 -3.70 -8.18 -16.99
CA GLU A 214 -3.54 -8.54 -18.39
C GLU A 214 -2.74 -9.85 -18.49
N ILE A 215 -3.15 -10.69 -19.44
CA ILE A 215 -2.43 -11.89 -19.83
C ILE A 215 -1.81 -11.61 -21.20
N GLU A 216 -0.50 -11.78 -21.30
CA GLU A 216 0.18 -11.74 -22.59
C GLU A 216 -0.12 -13.03 -23.36
N GLN A 217 -0.76 -12.91 -24.52
CA GLN A 217 -1.05 -14.01 -25.42
C GLN A 217 -0.65 -13.60 -26.85
N ASN A 218 0.34 -14.29 -27.41
CA ASN A 218 0.83 -14.08 -28.78
C ASN A 218 1.22 -12.61 -29.07
N GLY A 219 1.89 -11.94 -28.14
CA GLY A 219 2.31 -10.54 -28.27
C GLY A 219 1.19 -9.50 -28.11
N THR A 220 -0.01 -9.93 -27.70
CA THR A 220 -1.13 -9.04 -27.38
C THR A 220 -1.51 -9.17 -25.90
N TYR A 221 -1.83 -8.04 -25.27
CA TYR A 221 -2.33 -7.99 -23.90
C TYR A 221 -3.85 -8.07 -23.89
N LYS A 222 -4.39 -9.08 -23.20
CA LYS A 222 -5.84 -9.23 -23.01
C LYS A 222 -6.19 -9.18 -21.53
N VAL A 223 -7.25 -8.46 -21.19
CA VAL A 223 -7.78 -8.42 -19.82
C VAL A 223 -8.18 -9.84 -19.40
N ALA A 224 -7.66 -10.29 -18.26
CA ALA A 224 -7.99 -11.58 -17.69
C ALA A 224 -9.47 -11.63 -17.27
N PRO A 225 -10.16 -12.78 -17.38
CA PRO A 225 -11.49 -12.95 -16.81
C PRO A 225 -11.52 -12.59 -15.33
N LEU A 226 -12.64 -12.04 -14.83
CA LEU A 226 -12.77 -11.62 -13.43
C LEU A 226 -12.40 -12.75 -12.44
N LEU A 227 -12.72 -13.99 -12.77
CA LEU A 227 -12.38 -15.15 -11.95
C LEU A 227 -10.86 -15.41 -11.89
N ASP A 228 -10.14 -15.24 -13.00
CA ASP A 228 -8.68 -15.32 -13.04
C ASP A 228 -8.04 -14.16 -12.28
N GLN A 229 -8.63 -12.96 -12.38
CA GLN A 229 -8.23 -11.82 -11.56
C GLN A 229 -8.38 -12.17 -10.08
N ILE A 230 -9.57 -12.59 -9.65
CA ILE A 230 -9.83 -12.98 -8.26
C ILE A 230 -8.90 -14.11 -7.81
N LEU A 231 -8.62 -15.11 -8.63
CA LEU A 231 -7.73 -16.23 -8.28
C LEU A 231 -6.27 -15.83 -8.13
N VAL A 232 -5.72 -15.01 -9.06
CA VAL A 232 -4.34 -14.51 -8.92
C VAL A 232 -4.21 -13.64 -7.66
N LEU A 233 -5.26 -12.91 -7.31
CA LEU A 233 -5.34 -12.11 -6.09
C LEU A 233 -5.55 -12.94 -4.83
N TYR A 234 -6.32 -14.02 -4.92
CA TYR A 234 -6.49 -14.98 -3.84
C TYR A 234 -5.23 -15.79 -3.62
N ILE A 235 -4.45 -16.13 -4.66
CA ILE A 235 -3.12 -16.75 -4.52
C ILE A 235 -2.13 -15.76 -3.89
N TYR A 236 -2.21 -14.47 -4.24
CA TYR A 236 -1.49 -13.39 -3.56
C TYR A 236 -1.84 -13.30 -2.05
N GLY A 237 -3.10 -13.58 -1.67
CA GLY A 237 -3.57 -13.65 -0.28
C GLY A 237 -3.38 -15.01 0.43
N LEU A 238 -3.42 -16.13 -0.30
CA LEU A 238 -3.32 -17.50 0.24
C LEU A 238 -1.88 -17.96 0.36
N GLY A 239 -0.95 -17.46 -0.47
CA GLY A 239 0.48 -17.63 -0.23
C GLY A 239 0.92 -17.05 1.11
N ILE A 240 0.17 -16.05 1.61
CA ILE A 240 0.31 -15.45 2.93
C ILE A 240 -0.36 -16.30 4.02
N GLU A 241 -1.53 -16.90 3.76
CA GLU A 241 -2.24 -17.75 4.74
C GLU A 241 -1.62 -19.15 4.93
N ALA A 242 -1.15 -19.78 3.86
CA ALA A 242 -0.55 -21.12 3.92
C ALA A 242 0.74 -21.15 4.74
N GLY A 243 1.47 -20.03 4.82
CA GLY A 243 2.64 -19.90 5.69
C GLY A 243 2.29 -19.62 7.16
N SER A 244 1.06 -19.24 7.50
CA SER A 244 0.61 -18.94 8.86
C SER A 244 0.03 -20.13 9.62
N LEU A 245 -0.18 -21.26 8.92
CA LEU A 245 -0.77 -22.49 9.46
C LEU A 245 0.24 -23.63 9.66
N PHE A 246 1.54 -23.38 9.43
CA PHE A 246 2.62 -24.34 9.72
C PHE A 246 3.72 -23.71 10.59
#